data_AF-A0A5E4NP29-F1
#
_entry.id   AF-A0A5E4NP29-F1
#
_cell.length_a   1.000
_cell.length_b   1.000
_cell.length_c   1.000
_cell.angle_alpha   90.00
_cell.angle_beta   90.00
_cell.angle_gamma   90.00
#
_symmetry.space_group_name_H-M   'P 1'
#
loop_
_entity.id
_entity.type
_entity.pdbx_description
1 polymer ?
#
loop_
_entity_poly.entity_id
_entity_poly.type
_entity_poly.pdbx_seq_one_letter_code
_entity_poly.pdbx_strand_id
1 'polypeptide(L)'
;MTFSTGIPQMKRTDGKHAFCLRLTELKIEQHTLVGNSTRLECKYDLQGEKLYTVKWYKDGNEFYRFLPGELPEVQVFDVSGVHVDQTQSTAESVVLRPLELASSGKYRCEVSAEAPSFQTVTNHSSMLTVAPPEEGPRISGGQDRYKPGDTVNVNCTSGRSKPAVQLAWYINGEQVNSSYLRGPYTEYVGREGLMVTTLGLKFEAGEKHFRSTTGHQRNKFDRDMKLKCVATLGTVYWKSKEQSALAHKPRSTTVAAAASEAAAADEGLATDEQDADSRADPVHASSNSPTFINIAQSHKTNQISVFVSASLFIVLLR
;
A
#
# COMPACT_ATOMS: atom_id res chain seq x y z
N MET A 1 -54.40 49.16 -57.11
CA MET A 1 -53.88 48.00 -56.38
C MET A 1 -52.36 48.02 -56.49
N THR A 2 -51.65 48.31 -55.41
CA THR A 2 -50.31 47.77 -55.10
C THR A 2 -49.96 48.19 -53.67
N PHE A 3 -49.91 47.21 -52.77
CA PHE A 3 -49.52 47.36 -51.37
C PHE A 3 -47.99 47.34 -51.30
N SER A 4 -47.38 48.37 -50.70
CA SER A 4 -45.96 48.36 -50.33
C SER A 4 -45.84 47.80 -48.90
N THR A 5 -45.39 46.56 -48.79
CA THR A 5 -45.10 45.87 -47.53
C THR A 5 -43.79 46.37 -46.93
N GLY A 6 -43.87 47.26 -45.93
CA GLY A 6 -42.74 47.58 -45.05
C GLY A 6 -42.65 46.54 -43.93
N ILE A 7 -41.64 45.67 -43.97
CA ILE A 7 -41.33 44.72 -42.89
C ILE A 7 -40.68 45.49 -41.74
N PRO A 8 -41.21 45.46 -40.50
CA PRO A 8 -40.51 46.03 -39.35
C PRO A 8 -39.34 45.12 -38.97
N GLN A 9 -38.13 45.69 -38.89
CA GLN A 9 -36.94 45.01 -38.38
C GLN A 9 -37.15 44.59 -36.92
N MET A 10 -37.07 43.29 -36.66
CA MET A 10 -37.11 42.69 -35.33
C MET A 10 -35.83 43.08 -34.58
N LYS A 11 -35.97 43.90 -33.52
CA LYS A 11 -34.86 44.23 -32.63
C LYS A 11 -34.33 42.94 -31.98
N ARG A 12 -33.05 42.68 -32.20
CA ARG A 12 -32.26 41.66 -31.51
C ARG A 12 -32.26 42.02 -30.02
N THR A 13 -33.03 41.30 -29.21
CA THR A 13 -32.96 41.43 -27.74
C THR A 13 -31.61 40.90 -27.28
N ASP A 14 -30.86 41.75 -26.59
CA ASP A 14 -29.63 41.40 -25.89
C ASP A 14 -29.83 40.13 -25.06
N GLY A 15 -28.90 39.20 -25.20
CA GLY A 15 -28.89 37.94 -24.47
C GLY A 15 -28.88 38.20 -22.97
N LYS A 16 -30.05 38.05 -22.32
CA LYS A 16 -30.12 37.94 -20.87
C LYS A 16 -29.27 36.75 -20.47
N HIS A 17 -28.13 37.02 -19.82
CA HIS A 17 -27.43 35.98 -19.08
C HIS A 17 -28.42 35.44 -18.05
N ALA A 18 -28.80 34.17 -18.20
CA ALA A 18 -29.58 33.47 -17.20
C ALA A 18 -28.69 33.30 -15.98
N PHE A 19 -28.94 34.11 -14.95
CA PHE A 19 -28.38 33.92 -13.62
C PHE A 19 -29.01 32.64 -13.06
N CYS A 20 -28.20 31.61 -12.87
CA CYS A 20 -28.66 30.35 -12.32
C CYS A 20 -27.68 29.84 -11.27
N LEU A 21 -28.22 29.27 -10.20
CA LEU A 21 -27.45 28.51 -9.23
C LEU A 21 -26.56 27.50 -9.95
N ARG A 22 -25.26 27.48 -9.60
CA ARG A 22 -24.29 26.54 -10.15
C ARG A 22 -23.46 25.93 -9.04
N LEU A 23 -23.29 24.61 -9.09
CA LEU A 23 -22.29 23.93 -8.28
C LEU A 23 -20.95 24.02 -9.01
N THR A 24 -19.99 24.75 -8.44
CA THR A 24 -18.72 25.08 -9.08
C THR A 24 -17.64 24.05 -8.79
N GLU A 25 -17.62 23.49 -7.58
CA GLU A 25 -16.62 22.50 -7.17
C GLU A 25 -17.22 21.51 -6.17
N LEU A 26 -16.93 20.22 -6.35
CA LEU A 26 -17.15 19.18 -5.35
C LEU A 26 -15.82 18.47 -5.09
N LYS A 27 -15.29 18.60 -3.88
CA LYS A 27 -14.03 17.97 -3.46
C LYS A 27 -14.29 16.94 -2.38
N ILE A 28 -14.00 15.69 -2.72
CA ILE A 28 -14.08 14.52 -1.84
C ILE A 28 -12.86 13.66 -2.13
N GLU A 29 -12.08 13.36 -1.10
CA GLU A 29 -10.92 12.48 -1.23
C GLU A 29 -11.36 11.07 -1.64
N GLN A 30 -10.79 10.55 -2.73
CA GLN A 30 -11.12 9.20 -3.21
C GLN A 30 -10.67 8.12 -2.23
N HIS A 31 -9.53 8.32 -1.56
CA HIS A 31 -8.96 7.39 -0.60
C HIS A 31 -8.64 8.12 0.71
N THR A 32 -9.18 7.63 1.82
CA THR A 32 -8.92 8.15 3.16
C THR A 32 -8.49 7.04 4.10
N LEU A 33 -7.97 7.39 5.28
CA LEU A 33 -7.48 6.41 6.26
C LEU A 33 -8.43 6.32 7.45
N VAL A 34 -8.65 5.11 7.95
CA VAL A 34 -9.36 4.88 9.22
C VAL A 34 -8.68 5.66 10.35
N GLY A 35 -9.47 6.25 11.25
CA GLY A 35 -9.02 7.05 12.38
C GLY A 35 -8.69 8.51 12.05
N ASN A 36 -8.43 8.83 10.77
CA ASN A 36 -8.16 10.20 10.35
C ASN A 36 -9.44 11.03 10.23
N SER A 37 -9.30 12.28 9.80
CA SER A 37 -10.40 13.17 9.42
C SER A 37 -10.35 13.50 7.93
N THR A 38 -11.49 13.84 7.35
CA THR A 38 -11.58 14.40 5.98
C THR A 38 -12.51 15.61 5.95
N ARG A 39 -12.33 16.48 4.96
CA ARG A 39 -13.20 17.63 4.68
C ARG A 39 -13.85 17.43 3.32
N LEU A 40 -15.18 17.41 3.31
CA LEU A 40 -15.99 17.41 2.11
C LEU A 40 -16.26 18.87 1.74
N GLU A 41 -15.92 19.31 0.53
CA GLU A 41 -16.15 20.69 0.10
C GLU A 41 -17.13 20.72 -1.08
N CYS A 42 -18.12 21.61 -0.99
CA CYS A 42 -19.12 21.85 -2.01
C CYS A 42 -19.25 23.34 -2.21
N LYS A 43 -18.60 23.86 -3.25
CA LYS A 43 -18.65 25.27 -3.62
C LYS A 43 -19.73 25.47 -4.67
N TYR A 44 -20.42 26.59 -4.54
CA TYR A 44 -21.50 26.97 -5.43
C TYR A 44 -21.51 28.48 -5.65
N ASP A 45 -22.05 28.88 -6.79
CA ASP A 45 -22.29 30.27 -7.16
C ASP A 45 -23.81 30.46 -7.26
N LEU A 46 -24.36 31.29 -6.36
CA LEU A 46 -25.79 31.60 -6.31
C LEU A 46 -26.23 32.55 -7.44
N GLN A 47 -25.29 33.21 -8.13
CA GLN A 47 -25.57 34.13 -9.23
C GLN A 47 -26.61 35.22 -8.90
N GLY A 48 -26.65 35.68 -7.64
CA GLY A 48 -27.58 36.71 -7.16
C GLY A 48 -28.86 36.17 -6.50
N GLU A 49 -29.04 34.85 -6.45
CA GLU A 49 -30.09 34.20 -5.65
C GLU A 49 -29.71 34.13 -4.17
N LYS A 50 -30.70 33.86 -3.32
CA LYS A 50 -30.48 33.58 -1.89
C LYS A 50 -30.39 32.08 -1.66
N LEU A 51 -29.51 31.64 -0.78
CA LEU A 51 -29.40 30.25 -0.38
C LEU A 51 -30.61 29.86 0.49
N TYR A 52 -31.26 28.75 0.13
CA TYR A 52 -32.30 28.13 0.98
C TYR A 52 -31.71 27.03 1.86
N THR A 53 -30.91 26.11 1.30
CA THR A 53 -30.30 25.03 2.09
C THR A 53 -29.11 24.41 1.38
N VAL A 54 -28.17 23.89 2.16
CA VAL A 54 -27.16 22.92 1.69
C VAL A 54 -27.35 21.62 2.44
N LYS A 55 -27.45 20.51 1.72
CA LYS A 55 -27.60 19.17 2.30
C LYS A 55 -26.50 18.25 1.79
N TRP A 56 -26.04 17.39 2.69
CA TRP A 56 -25.14 16.30 2.36
C TRP A 56 -25.76 14.96 2.66
N TYR A 57 -25.50 14.03 1.74
CA TYR A 57 -26.01 12.67 1.80
C TYR A 57 -24.87 11.66 1.64
N LYS A 58 -24.95 10.54 2.35
CA LYS A 58 -24.12 9.35 2.14
C LYS A 58 -25.02 8.18 1.78
N ASP A 59 -24.76 7.57 0.63
CA ASP A 59 -25.49 6.40 0.13
C ASP A 59 -27.03 6.60 0.10
N GLY A 60 -27.47 7.84 -0.16
CA GLY A 60 -28.88 8.20 -0.19
C GLY A 60 -29.42 8.84 1.09
N ASN A 61 -28.77 8.61 2.23
CA ASN A 61 -29.24 9.10 3.53
C ASN A 61 -28.62 10.46 3.85
N GLU A 62 -29.47 11.41 4.24
CA GLU A 62 -29.04 12.73 4.68
C GLU A 62 -28.29 12.60 6.01
N PHE A 63 -27.15 13.28 6.15
CA PHE A 63 -26.38 13.30 7.40
C PHE A 63 -26.05 14.72 7.88
N TYR A 64 -26.17 15.72 7.01
CA TYR A 64 -25.91 17.11 7.35
C TYR A 64 -26.81 18.05 6.55
N ARG A 65 -27.34 19.05 7.23
CA ARG A 65 -28.16 20.13 6.66
C ARG A 65 -27.75 21.45 7.24
N PHE A 66 -27.53 22.43 6.36
CA PHE A 66 -27.37 23.83 6.68
C PHE A 66 -28.60 24.62 6.21
N LEU A 67 -29.18 25.40 7.12
CA LEU A 67 -30.33 26.29 6.90
C LEU A 67 -29.94 27.71 7.37
N PRO A 68 -29.60 28.63 6.46
CA PRO A 68 -29.21 29.98 6.85
C PRO A 68 -30.36 30.70 7.57
N GLY A 69 -30.08 31.31 8.72
CA GLY A 69 -31.05 32.10 9.48
C GLY A 69 -32.01 31.30 10.36
N GLU A 70 -31.91 29.97 10.38
CA GLU A 70 -32.65 29.11 11.32
C GLU A 70 -31.84 28.86 12.60
N LEU A 71 -32.51 28.50 13.70
CA LEU A 71 -31.87 28.13 14.97
C LEU A 71 -32.28 26.71 15.38
N PRO A 72 -31.38 25.71 15.32
CA PRO A 72 -29.98 25.79 14.88
C PRO A 72 -29.83 25.87 13.34
N GLU A 73 -28.81 26.59 12.87
CA GLU A 73 -28.48 26.67 11.43
C GLU A 73 -28.00 25.33 10.88
N VAL A 74 -27.44 24.47 11.74
CA VAL A 74 -26.90 23.15 11.37
C VAL A 74 -27.73 22.05 12.03
N GLN A 75 -28.12 21.07 11.23
CA GLN A 75 -28.74 19.83 11.68
C GLN A 75 -27.92 18.64 11.20
N VAL A 76 -27.68 17.68 12.08
CA VAL A 76 -26.94 16.44 11.79
C VAL A 76 -27.85 15.25 12.00
N PHE A 77 -27.74 14.25 11.13
CA PHE A 77 -28.53 13.03 11.17
C PHE A 77 -27.60 11.82 11.19
N ASP A 78 -28.00 10.80 11.96
CA ASP A 78 -27.19 9.59 12.13
C ASP A 78 -27.13 8.77 10.84
N VAL A 79 -25.91 8.57 10.35
CA VAL A 79 -25.62 7.65 9.25
C VAL A 79 -24.39 6.82 9.64
N SER A 80 -24.44 5.52 9.39
CA SER A 80 -23.36 4.60 9.76
C SER A 80 -22.00 5.05 9.19
N GLY A 81 -21.00 5.16 10.07
CA GLY A 81 -19.64 5.60 9.74
C GLY A 81 -19.52 7.11 9.46
N VAL A 82 -20.53 7.93 9.74
CA VAL A 82 -20.49 9.38 9.52
C VAL A 82 -20.49 10.10 10.87
N HIS A 83 -19.34 10.67 11.21
CA HIS A 83 -19.13 11.41 12.45
C HIS A 83 -18.84 12.88 12.13
N VAL A 84 -19.87 13.73 12.14
CA VAL A 84 -19.74 15.14 11.76
C VAL A 84 -19.16 15.97 12.91
N ASP A 85 -18.09 16.70 12.63
CA ASP A 85 -17.60 17.77 13.51
C ASP A 85 -18.36 19.07 13.18
N GLN A 86 -19.42 19.34 13.92
CA GLN A 86 -20.27 20.52 13.73
C GLN A 86 -19.50 21.83 13.93
N THR A 87 -18.48 21.86 14.79
CA THR A 87 -17.74 23.08 15.11
C THR A 87 -16.83 23.54 13.98
N GLN A 88 -16.44 22.61 13.09
CA GLN A 88 -15.57 22.86 11.95
C GLN A 88 -16.29 22.75 10.59
N SER A 89 -17.62 22.56 10.62
CA SER A 89 -18.48 22.44 9.44
C SER A 89 -19.26 23.72 9.19
N THR A 90 -19.47 24.03 7.91
CA THR A 90 -20.08 25.27 7.41
C THR A 90 -21.02 24.94 6.24
N ALA A 91 -21.67 25.96 5.68
CA ALA A 91 -22.52 25.82 4.49
C ALA A 91 -21.78 25.16 3.30
N GLU A 92 -20.49 25.44 3.10
CA GLU A 92 -19.71 24.95 1.95
C GLU A 92 -18.82 23.76 2.28
N SER A 93 -18.61 23.42 3.55
CA SER A 93 -17.70 22.34 3.92
C SER A 93 -18.14 21.55 5.14
N VAL A 94 -18.03 20.22 5.09
CA VAL A 94 -18.37 19.33 6.21
C VAL A 94 -17.17 18.50 6.61
N VAL A 95 -16.82 18.52 7.89
CA VAL A 95 -15.69 17.76 8.44
C VAL A 95 -16.21 16.47 9.07
N LEU A 96 -15.62 15.34 8.65
CA LEU A 96 -15.88 14.03 9.24
C LEU A 96 -14.69 13.58 10.09
N ARG A 97 -14.92 13.24 11.37
CA ARG A 97 -13.90 12.74 12.30
C ARG A 97 -14.51 12.00 13.51
N PRO A 98 -13.99 10.81 13.89
CA PRO A 98 -13.00 10.01 13.17
C PRO A 98 -13.61 9.29 11.96
N LEU A 99 -12.78 8.90 11.00
CA LEU A 99 -13.22 8.04 9.89
C LEU A 99 -13.16 6.56 10.28
N GLU A 100 -14.12 5.80 9.78
CA GLU A 100 -14.24 4.35 9.92
C GLU A 100 -14.28 3.69 8.55
N LEU A 101 -14.15 2.36 8.51
CA LEU A 101 -14.36 1.60 7.28
C LEU A 101 -15.75 1.84 6.69
N ALA A 102 -16.76 2.00 7.57
CA ALA A 102 -18.14 2.31 7.21
C ALA A 102 -18.32 3.73 6.63
N SER A 103 -17.35 4.63 6.81
CA SER A 103 -17.35 5.94 6.14
C SER A 103 -17.18 5.82 4.62
N SER A 104 -16.79 4.66 4.10
CA SER A 104 -16.77 4.44 2.65
C SER A 104 -18.18 4.53 2.08
N GLY A 105 -18.34 5.19 0.93
CA GLY A 105 -19.64 5.34 0.29
C GLY A 105 -19.68 6.43 -0.78
N LYS A 106 -20.86 6.64 -1.35
CA LYS A 106 -21.16 7.70 -2.30
C LYS A 106 -21.69 8.92 -1.55
N TYR A 107 -20.96 10.02 -1.62
CA TYR A 107 -21.31 11.28 -1.01
C TYR A 107 -21.87 12.25 -2.04
N ARG A 108 -22.96 12.94 -1.69
CA ARG A 108 -23.64 13.89 -2.57
C ARG A 108 -23.91 15.19 -1.82
N CYS A 109 -23.56 16.30 -2.44
CA CYS A 109 -23.96 17.63 -2.03
C CYS A 109 -25.18 18.07 -2.85
N GLU A 110 -26.12 18.75 -2.20
CA GLU A 110 -27.31 19.35 -2.79
C GLU A 110 -27.45 20.78 -2.26
N VAL A 111 -27.46 21.74 -3.17
CA VAL A 111 -27.60 23.16 -2.86
C VAL A 111 -28.90 23.63 -3.49
N SER A 112 -29.75 24.30 -2.70
CA SER A 112 -31.01 24.86 -3.20
C SER A 112 -31.09 26.36 -2.93
N ALA A 113 -31.58 27.10 -3.91
CA ALA A 113 -31.89 28.52 -3.81
C ALA A 113 -33.32 28.75 -3.28
N GLU A 114 -33.56 29.94 -2.75
CA GLU A 114 -34.85 30.38 -2.25
C GLU A 114 -35.80 30.79 -3.40
N ALA A 115 -37.04 31.15 -3.04
CA ALA A 115 -37.96 31.82 -3.94
C ALA A 115 -37.27 33.02 -4.64
N PRO A 116 -37.58 33.28 -5.92
CA PRO A 116 -38.66 32.68 -6.72
C PRO A 116 -38.25 31.44 -7.52
N SER A 117 -36.96 31.14 -7.65
CA SER A 117 -36.49 30.15 -8.61
C SER A 117 -36.56 28.72 -8.08
N PHE A 118 -36.39 28.54 -6.77
CA PHE A 118 -36.33 27.24 -6.10
C PHE A 118 -35.37 26.26 -6.82
N GLN A 119 -34.30 26.78 -7.43
CA GLN A 119 -33.35 25.98 -8.17
C GLN A 119 -32.57 25.07 -7.22
N THR A 120 -32.33 23.83 -7.65
CA THR A 120 -31.51 22.87 -6.92
C THR A 120 -30.44 22.30 -7.82
N VAL A 121 -29.19 22.33 -7.36
CA VAL A 121 -28.04 21.70 -8.02
C VAL A 121 -27.46 20.62 -7.13
N THR A 122 -27.00 19.53 -7.74
CA THR A 122 -26.39 18.42 -7.02
C THR A 122 -25.15 17.92 -7.73
N ASN A 123 -24.20 17.40 -6.97
CA ASN A 123 -23.06 16.66 -7.49
C ASN A 123 -22.64 15.58 -6.48
N HIS A 124 -21.91 14.57 -6.92
CA HIS A 124 -21.52 13.46 -6.07
C HIS A 124 -20.13 12.90 -6.41
N SER A 125 -19.49 12.29 -5.42
CA SER A 125 -18.25 11.54 -5.57
C SER A 125 -18.19 10.40 -4.56
N SER A 126 -17.33 9.41 -4.79
CA SER A 126 -17.16 8.26 -3.92
C SER A 126 -15.89 8.41 -3.09
N MET A 127 -15.99 8.06 -1.81
CA MET A 127 -14.86 7.97 -0.88
C MET A 127 -14.69 6.52 -0.44
N LEU A 128 -13.44 6.05 -0.45
CA LEU A 128 -13.04 4.76 0.08
C LEU A 128 -12.12 4.96 1.27
N THR A 129 -12.60 4.65 2.47
CA THR A 129 -11.77 4.65 3.68
C THR A 129 -11.07 3.31 3.81
N VAL A 130 -9.74 3.33 3.88
CA VAL A 130 -8.92 2.13 3.93
C VAL A 130 -8.20 1.97 5.27
N ALA A 131 -7.95 0.71 5.64
CA ALA A 131 -7.05 0.32 6.71
C ALA A 131 -5.77 -0.26 6.06
N PRO A 132 -4.65 0.49 6.01
CA PRO A 132 -3.42 0.00 5.43
C PRO A 132 -2.74 -1.03 6.34
N PRO A 133 -1.88 -1.91 5.80
CA PRO A 133 -1.00 -2.74 6.62
C PRO A 133 -0.07 -1.93 7.52
N GLU A 134 0.13 -2.39 8.75
CA GLU A 134 1.15 -1.84 9.66
C GLU A 134 2.58 -2.09 9.15
N GLU A 135 2.81 -3.26 8.56
CA GLU A 135 4.10 -3.67 8.02
C GLU A 135 4.10 -3.76 6.49
N GLY A 136 5.29 -3.68 5.89
CA GLY A 136 5.46 -3.90 4.45
C GLY A 136 5.25 -5.38 4.04
N PRO A 137 5.20 -5.67 2.74
CA PRO A 137 5.05 -7.04 2.27
C PRO A 137 6.26 -7.92 2.65
N ARG A 138 6.02 -9.21 2.88
CA ARG A 138 7.04 -10.21 3.20
C ARG A 138 7.22 -11.17 2.03
N ILE A 139 8.47 -11.37 1.63
CA ILE A 139 8.87 -12.42 0.67
C ILE A 139 9.27 -13.67 1.45
N SER A 140 8.85 -14.85 0.99
CA SER A 140 9.16 -16.16 1.57
C SER A 140 9.31 -17.24 0.50
N GLY A 141 9.97 -18.36 0.84
CA GLY A 141 10.21 -19.49 -0.08
C GLY A 141 11.45 -19.36 -0.97
N GLY A 142 12.14 -18.22 -0.92
CA GLY A 142 13.35 -17.96 -1.70
C GLY A 142 14.60 -18.61 -1.12
N GLN A 143 15.61 -18.83 -1.97
CA GLN A 143 16.95 -19.28 -1.62
C GLN A 143 17.96 -18.14 -1.79
N ASP A 144 19.05 -18.18 -1.03
CA ASP A 144 20.13 -17.18 -1.13
C ASP A 144 20.96 -17.32 -2.41
N ARG A 145 20.93 -18.50 -3.04
CA ARG A 145 21.68 -18.81 -4.26
C ARG A 145 20.87 -19.64 -5.23
N TYR A 146 20.98 -19.34 -6.52
CA TYR A 146 20.37 -20.11 -7.61
C TYR A 146 21.36 -20.37 -8.74
N LYS A 147 21.15 -21.47 -9.47
CA LYS A 147 21.79 -21.81 -10.74
C LYS A 147 20.82 -21.56 -11.90
N PRO A 148 21.34 -21.29 -13.10
CA PRO A 148 20.51 -21.35 -14.30
C PRO A 148 19.81 -22.72 -14.40
N GLY A 149 18.50 -22.73 -14.62
CA GLY A 149 17.66 -23.93 -14.64
C GLY A 149 16.93 -24.21 -13.32
N ASP A 150 17.30 -23.55 -12.22
CA ASP A 150 16.60 -23.74 -10.94
C ASP A 150 15.19 -23.15 -10.99
N THR A 151 14.23 -23.84 -10.39
CA THR A 151 12.87 -23.30 -10.21
C THR A 151 12.84 -22.35 -9.02
N VAL A 152 12.59 -21.08 -9.29
CA VAL A 152 12.28 -20.07 -8.28
C VAL A 152 10.80 -20.20 -7.95
N ASN A 153 10.47 -20.41 -6.68
CA ASN A 153 9.08 -20.50 -6.22
C ASN A 153 8.95 -19.73 -4.89
N VAL A 154 8.51 -18.48 -4.98
CA VAL A 154 8.44 -17.56 -3.84
C VAL A 154 7.06 -16.98 -3.69
N ASN A 155 6.68 -16.67 -2.45
CA ASN A 155 5.43 -16.00 -2.12
C ASN A 155 5.70 -14.63 -1.54
N CYS A 156 4.95 -13.65 -2.01
CA CYS A 156 4.85 -12.34 -1.38
C CYS A 156 3.52 -12.26 -0.64
N THR A 157 3.56 -11.97 0.65
CA THR A 157 2.38 -11.84 1.51
C THR A 157 2.29 -10.44 2.07
N SER A 158 1.13 -9.79 1.92
CA SER A 158 0.86 -8.47 2.50
C SER A 158 0.60 -8.60 4.01
N GLY A 159 0.71 -7.47 4.75
CA GLY A 159 0.07 -7.39 6.06
C GLY A 159 -1.46 -7.32 5.96
N ARG A 160 -2.13 -7.31 7.11
CA ARG A 160 -3.59 -7.21 7.22
C ARG A 160 -4.07 -5.83 6.77
N SER A 161 -5.04 -5.78 5.87
CA SER A 161 -5.53 -4.53 5.27
C SER A 161 -7.01 -4.58 4.93
N LYS A 162 -7.62 -3.43 4.67
CA LYS A 162 -8.96 -3.37 4.08
C LYS A 162 -9.08 -2.16 3.17
N PRO A 163 -9.42 -2.33 1.87
CA PRO A 163 -9.60 -3.59 1.16
C PRO A 163 -8.27 -4.36 1.00
N ALA A 164 -8.31 -5.48 0.29
CA ALA A 164 -7.13 -6.27 -0.03
C ALA A 164 -6.10 -5.43 -0.81
N VAL A 165 -4.85 -5.46 -0.34
CA VAL A 165 -3.70 -4.87 -1.02
C VAL A 165 -3.45 -5.55 -2.37
N GLN A 166 -3.13 -4.72 -3.37
CA GLN A 166 -2.65 -5.20 -4.66
C GLN A 166 -1.15 -5.48 -4.57
N LEU A 167 -0.75 -6.68 -5.00
CA LEU A 167 0.64 -7.11 -5.03
C LEU A 167 1.15 -7.18 -6.46
N ALA A 168 2.42 -6.80 -6.66
CA ALA A 168 3.10 -6.90 -7.95
C ALA A 168 4.53 -7.40 -7.77
N TRP A 169 4.99 -8.24 -8.70
CA TRP A 169 6.33 -8.79 -8.74
C TRP A 169 7.18 -8.15 -9.84
N TYR A 170 8.44 -7.92 -9.51
CA TYR A 170 9.47 -7.43 -10.43
C TYR A 170 10.73 -8.29 -10.30
N ILE A 171 11.36 -8.61 -11.42
CA ILE A 171 12.68 -9.24 -11.50
C ILE A 171 13.64 -8.22 -12.08
N ASN A 172 14.68 -7.85 -11.34
CA ASN A 172 15.67 -6.86 -11.77
C ASN A 172 15.08 -5.52 -12.23
N GLY A 173 13.98 -5.10 -11.59
CA GLY A 173 13.26 -3.86 -11.90
C GLY A 173 12.24 -3.97 -13.04
N GLU A 174 12.17 -5.10 -13.75
CA GLU A 174 11.19 -5.34 -14.81
C GLU A 174 9.98 -6.11 -14.26
N GLN A 175 8.77 -5.66 -14.63
CA GLN A 175 7.55 -6.30 -14.16
C GLN A 175 7.42 -7.70 -14.75
N VAL A 176 7.06 -8.65 -13.89
CA VAL A 176 6.97 -10.05 -14.28
C VAL A 176 5.73 -10.33 -15.13
N ASN A 177 5.86 -11.24 -16.10
CA ASN A 177 4.75 -11.74 -16.90
C ASN A 177 3.73 -12.51 -16.04
N SER A 178 2.44 -12.33 -16.30
CA SER A 178 1.36 -13.01 -15.58
C SER A 178 1.45 -14.54 -15.62
N SER A 179 2.09 -15.14 -16.62
CA SER A 179 2.31 -16.59 -16.71
C SER A 179 3.12 -17.17 -15.54
N TYR A 180 3.97 -16.37 -14.91
CA TYR A 180 4.78 -16.78 -13.75
C TYR A 180 4.06 -16.54 -12.42
N LEU A 181 2.93 -15.84 -12.43
CA LEU A 181 2.19 -15.52 -11.22
C LEU A 181 1.30 -16.69 -10.79
N ARG A 182 1.11 -16.83 -9.48
CA ARG A 182 0.18 -17.78 -8.86
C ARG A 182 -0.65 -17.04 -7.82
N GLY A 183 -1.98 -17.03 -8.02
CA GLY A 183 -2.89 -16.15 -7.27
C GLY A 183 -3.23 -14.88 -8.05
N PRO A 184 -3.58 -13.76 -7.38
CA PRO A 184 -3.53 -13.55 -5.93
C PRO A 184 -4.54 -14.40 -5.15
N TYR A 185 -4.18 -14.76 -3.91
CA TYR A 185 -5.07 -15.41 -2.95
C TYR A 185 -5.33 -14.44 -1.80
N THR A 186 -6.58 -14.29 -1.39
CA THR A 186 -6.97 -13.37 -0.31
C THR A 186 -7.62 -14.16 0.82
N GLU A 187 -7.11 -13.98 2.03
CA GLU A 187 -7.61 -14.58 3.25
C GLU A 187 -8.18 -13.51 4.18
N TYR A 188 -9.29 -13.82 4.83
CA TYR A 188 -9.93 -12.94 5.81
C TYR A 188 -9.45 -13.27 7.22
N VAL A 189 -9.01 -12.26 7.98
CA VAL A 189 -8.36 -12.42 9.27
C VAL A 189 -9.04 -11.56 10.35
N GLY A 190 -9.56 -12.24 11.36
CA GLY A 190 -10.18 -11.63 12.53
C GLY A 190 -11.62 -11.17 12.29
N ARG A 191 -12.26 -10.66 13.35
CA ARG A 191 -13.69 -10.29 13.35
C ARG A 191 -14.02 -9.10 12.46
N GLU A 192 -13.06 -8.20 12.24
CA GLU A 192 -13.25 -7.02 11.39
C GLU A 192 -13.17 -7.31 9.88
N GLY A 193 -12.87 -8.57 9.52
CA GLY A 193 -12.74 -9.00 8.12
C GLY A 193 -11.61 -8.28 7.39
N LEU A 194 -10.48 -8.05 8.06
CA LEU A 194 -9.25 -7.59 7.41
C LEU A 194 -8.75 -8.68 6.47
N MET A 195 -8.03 -8.28 5.43
CA MET A 195 -7.61 -9.13 4.33
C MET A 195 -6.09 -9.20 4.27
N VAL A 196 -5.58 -10.42 4.10
CA VAL A 196 -4.18 -10.70 3.78
C VAL A 196 -4.14 -11.23 2.35
N THR A 197 -3.29 -10.65 1.51
CA THR A 197 -3.14 -11.06 0.11
C THR A 197 -1.79 -11.71 -0.09
N THR A 198 -1.77 -12.86 -0.77
CA THR A 198 -0.56 -13.54 -1.18
C THR A 198 -0.49 -13.67 -2.69
N LEU A 199 0.63 -13.26 -3.27
CA LEU A 199 0.95 -13.44 -4.69
C LEU A 199 2.21 -14.28 -4.83
N GLY A 200 2.06 -15.46 -5.40
CA GLY A 200 3.15 -16.37 -5.72
C GLY A 200 3.84 -16.01 -7.04
N LEU A 201 5.13 -16.27 -7.11
CA LEU A 201 5.98 -16.14 -8.29
C LEU A 201 6.71 -17.47 -8.50
N LYS A 202 6.43 -18.12 -9.64
CA LYS A 202 7.04 -19.40 -10.02
C LYS A 202 7.56 -19.37 -11.45
N PHE A 203 8.88 -19.50 -11.63
CA PHE A 203 9.54 -19.53 -12.94
C PHE A 203 10.88 -20.26 -12.88
N GLU A 204 11.44 -20.59 -14.04
CA GLU A 204 12.77 -21.16 -14.17
C GLU A 204 13.81 -20.05 -14.36
N ALA A 205 14.83 -20.01 -13.50
CA ALA A 205 15.88 -19.00 -13.54
C ALA A 205 16.78 -19.21 -14.77
N GLY A 206 16.58 -18.45 -15.84
CA GLY A 206 17.54 -18.36 -16.95
C GLY A 206 18.74 -17.46 -16.66
N GLU A 207 19.83 -17.59 -17.44
CA GLU A 207 21.05 -16.77 -17.30
C GLU A 207 20.79 -15.26 -17.34
N LYS A 208 19.81 -14.83 -18.16
CA LYS A 208 19.41 -13.42 -18.32
C LYS A 208 18.92 -12.76 -17.01
N HIS A 209 18.49 -13.56 -16.04
CA HIS A 209 18.01 -13.04 -14.76
C HIS A 209 19.16 -12.73 -13.79
N PHE A 210 20.38 -13.18 -14.05
CA PHE A 210 21.54 -12.90 -13.21
C PHE A 210 22.35 -11.74 -13.80
N ARG A 211 22.14 -10.52 -13.27
CA ARG A 211 22.81 -9.30 -13.74
C ARG A 211 24.06 -9.02 -12.93
N SER A 212 25.04 -8.34 -13.54
CA SER A 212 26.23 -7.87 -12.80
C SER A 212 25.82 -6.77 -11.83
N THR A 213 26.24 -6.89 -10.58
CA THR A 213 26.04 -5.84 -9.58
C THR A 213 26.78 -4.57 -9.99
N THR A 214 26.06 -3.48 -10.21
CA THR A 214 26.64 -2.17 -10.55
C THR A 214 27.08 -1.47 -9.27
N GLY A 215 28.38 -1.31 -9.04
CA GLY A 215 28.85 -0.22 -8.19
C GLY A 215 30.06 -0.44 -7.29
N HIS A 216 30.48 -1.67 -6.97
CA HIS A 216 31.74 -1.90 -6.26
C HIS A 216 32.51 -3.05 -6.90
N GLN A 217 33.58 -2.66 -7.58
CA GLN A 217 34.48 -3.48 -8.39
C GLN A 217 35.36 -4.36 -7.50
N ARG A 218 34.74 -5.21 -6.67
CA ARG A 218 35.45 -6.17 -5.82
C ARG A 218 35.51 -7.57 -6.42
N ASN A 219 34.60 -7.96 -7.33
CA ASN A 219 34.70 -9.22 -8.10
C ASN A 219 33.78 -9.20 -9.34
N LYS A 220 34.33 -9.46 -10.53
CA LYS A 220 33.61 -9.57 -11.82
C LYS A 220 32.58 -10.70 -11.87
N PHE A 221 32.56 -11.58 -10.87
CA PHE A 221 31.77 -12.82 -10.85
C PHE A 221 30.52 -12.77 -9.95
N ASP A 222 30.29 -11.68 -9.19
CA ASP A 222 29.10 -11.57 -8.35
C ASP A 222 27.91 -11.03 -9.17
N ARG A 223 27.24 -11.97 -9.83
CA ARG A 223 25.93 -11.75 -10.48
C ARG A 223 24.81 -12.07 -9.50
N ASP A 224 23.80 -11.22 -9.45
CA ASP A 224 22.61 -11.43 -8.62
C ASP A 224 21.32 -11.30 -9.43
N MET A 225 20.28 -11.96 -8.92
CA MET A 225 18.90 -11.81 -9.37
C MET A 225 18.12 -11.14 -8.25
N LYS A 226 17.49 -10.01 -8.56
CA LYS A 226 16.73 -9.22 -7.59
C LYS A 226 15.25 -9.46 -7.76
N LEU A 227 14.61 -9.97 -6.72
CA LEU A 227 13.17 -10.16 -6.66
C LEU A 227 12.57 -9.06 -5.80
N LYS A 228 11.69 -8.24 -6.38
CA LYS A 228 11.01 -7.15 -5.67
C LYS A 228 9.51 -7.38 -5.70
N CYS A 229 8.90 -7.38 -4.51
CA CYS A 229 7.46 -7.35 -4.36
C CYS A 229 7.02 -5.95 -3.92
N VAL A 230 6.00 -5.41 -4.59
CA VAL A 230 5.39 -4.12 -4.31
C VAL A 230 3.96 -4.35 -3.85
N ALA A 231 3.57 -3.65 -2.79
CA ALA A 231 2.24 -3.65 -2.19
C ALA A 231 1.62 -2.26 -2.27
N THR A 232 0.42 -2.17 -2.86
CA THR A 232 -0.31 -0.92 -3.04
C THR A 232 -1.75 -1.00 -2.54
N LEU A 233 -2.24 0.09 -1.93
CA LEU A 233 -3.64 0.23 -1.52
C LEU A 233 -4.11 1.66 -1.83
N GLY A 234 -4.89 1.79 -2.91
CA GLY A 234 -5.31 3.10 -3.43
C GLY A 234 -4.12 4.02 -3.70
N THR A 235 -4.32 5.32 -3.47
CA THR A 235 -3.27 6.35 -3.56
C THR A 235 -2.55 6.62 -2.24
N VAL A 236 -2.92 5.92 -1.16
CA VAL A 236 -2.52 6.27 0.22
C VAL A 236 -1.47 5.33 0.82
N TYR A 237 -1.23 4.16 0.23
CA TYR A 237 -0.22 3.21 0.71
C TYR A 237 0.58 2.60 -0.43
N TRP A 238 1.91 2.67 -0.28
CA TRP A 238 2.88 2.04 -1.16
C TRP A 238 4.08 1.58 -0.33
N LYS A 239 4.37 0.27 -0.36
CA LYS A 239 5.56 -0.33 0.27
C LYS A 239 6.11 -1.45 -0.61
N SER A 240 7.40 -1.74 -0.48
CA SER A 240 8.03 -2.84 -1.21
C SER A 240 9.06 -3.58 -0.38
N LYS A 241 9.29 -4.85 -0.71
CA LYS A 241 10.39 -5.64 -0.19
C LYS A 241 11.19 -6.21 -1.36
N GLU A 242 12.50 -6.06 -1.31
CA GLU A 242 13.43 -6.59 -2.30
C GLU A 242 14.36 -7.62 -1.65
N GLN A 243 14.64 -8.70 -2.36
CA GLN A 243 15.58 -9.75 -1.99
C GLN A 243 16.49 -10.07 -3.16
N SER A 244 17.81 -10.06 -2.94
CA SER A 244 18.81 -10.51 -3.91
C SER A 244 19.15 -11.97 -3.67
N ALA A 245 19.22 -12.76 -4.74
CA ALA A 245 19.79 -14.10 -4.73
C ALA A 245 21.03 -14.16 -5.62
N LEU A 246 22.12 -14.70 -5.11
CA LEU A 246 23.39 -14.75 -5.84
C LEU A 246 23.41 -15.91 -6.84
N ALA A 247 24.06 -15.71 -7.98
CA ALA A 247 24.39 -16.82 -8.85
C ALA A 247 25.34 -17.79 -8.13
N HIS A 248 25.11 -19.10 -8.29
CA HIS A 248 26.04 -20.10 -7.79
C HIS A 248 27.38 -19.98 -8.51
N LYS A 249 28.49 -19.97 -7.77
CA LYS A 249 29.83 -19.98 -8.39
C LYS A 249 30.08 -21.36 -9.01
N PRO A 250 30.47 -21.46 -10.28
CA PRO A 250 30.96 -22.73 -10.80
C PRO A 250 32.18 -23.13 -9.98
N ARG A 251 32.19 -24.37 -9.50
CA ARG A 251 33.35 -24.94 -8.79
C ARG A 251 34.48 -25.03 -9.82
N SER A 252 35.58 -24.30 -9.60
CA SER A 252 36.74 -24.37 -10.50
C SER A 252 37.24 -25.81 -10.56
N THR A 253 37.21 -26.40 -11.75
CA THR A 253 37.71 -27.77 -12.01
C THR A 253 39.23 -27.88 -11.93
N THR A 254 39.95 -26.79 -11.62
CA THR A 254 41.41 -26.77 -11.50
C THR A 254 41.99 -27.47 -10.27
N VAL A 255 41.17 -27.92 -9.32
CA VAL A 255 41.65 -28.65 -8.12
C VAL A 255 41.35 -30.16 -8.17
N ALA A 256 40.55 -30.63 -9.14
CA ALA A 256 40.26 -32.06 -9.28
C ALA A 256 41.31 -32.82 -10.11
N ALA A 257 42.11 -32.13 -10.93
CA ALA A 257 43.17 -32.76 -11.73
C ALA A 257 44.48 -33.00 -10.94
N ALA A 258 44.67 -32.34 -9.78
CA ALA A 258 45.88 -32.51 -8.96
C ALA A 258 45.78 -33.68 -7.96
N ALA A 259 44.60 -34.27 -7.78
CA ALA A 259 44.38 -35.37 -6.83
C ALA A 259 44.45 -36.77 -7.46
N SER A 260 44.66 -36.88 -8.78
CA SER A 260 44.75 -38.17 -9.49
C SER A 260 46.17 -38.62 -9.87
N GLU A 261 47.21 -37.86 -9.54
CA GLU A 261 48.61 -38.21 -9.86
C GLU A 261 49.42 -38.74 -8.66
N ALA A 262 48.83 -38.91 -7.47
CA ALA A 262 49.54 -39.41 -6.28
C ALA A 262 49.28 -40.89 -5.95
N ALA A 263 48.67 -41.67 -6.85
CA ALA A 263 48.22 -43.04 -6.57
C ALA A 263 48.89 -44.13 -7.41
N ALA A 264 50.10 -43.90 -7.95
CA ALA A 264 50.84 -44.92 -8.70
C ALA A 264 52.36 -44.82 -8.51
N ALA A 265 52.85 -45.55 -7.50
CA ALA A 265 54.22 -45.97 -7.14
C ALA A 265 54.33 -45.83 -5.60
N ASP A 266 54.54 -46.86 -4.79
CA ASP A 266 55.50 -47.95 -4.93
C ASP A 266 55.11 -49.06 -3.93
N GLU A 267 55.29 -50.32 -4.34
CA GLU A 267 55.12 -51.50 -3.49
C GLU A 267 56.44 -51.87 -2.81
N GLY A 268 56.38 -52.25 -1.53
CA GLY A 268 57.18 -53.34 -0.97
C GLY A 268 58.32 -52.94 -0.02
N LEU A 269 58.16 -53.23 1.28
CA LEU A 269 58.85 -54.36 1.94
C LEU A 269 58.35 -54.52 3.39
N ALA A 270 58.10 -55.77 3.78
CA ALA A 270 57.64 -56.20 5.09
C ALA A 270 58.80 -56.35 6.10
N THR A 271 58.49 -56.23 7.40
CA THR A 271 58.87 -57.22 8.44
C THR A 271 57.97 -57.09 9.68
N ASP A 272 57.60 -58.26 10.22
CA ASP A 272 56.86 -58.56 11.45
C ASP A 272 57.39 -57.88 12.72
N GLU A 273 56.49 -57.61 13.68
CA GLU A 273 56.63 -58.11 15.06
C GLU A 273 55.29 -58.06 15.83
N GLN A 274 54.96 -59.17 16.48
CA GLN A 274 53.81 -59.42 17.35
C GLN A 274 54.11 -59.02 18.80
N ASP A 275 53.09 -58.57 19.54
CA ASP A 275 52.71 -58.93 20.92
C ASP A 275 51.75 -57.86 21.47
N ALA A 276 50.48 -58.15 21.76
CA ALA A 276 49.88 -58.97 22.82
C ALA A 276 49.61 -58.20 24.14
N ASP A 277 48.37 -58.34 24.61
CA ASP A 277 47.89 -58.19 26.00
C ASP A 277 47.77 -56.76 26.58
N SER A 278 46.83 -56.35 27.45
CA SER A 278 45.79 -56.98 28.26
C SER A 278 44.93 -55.85 28.87
N ARG A 279 43.59 -55.92 28.81
CA ARG A 279 42.65 -56.12 29.93
C ARG A 279 42.70 -55.11 31.12
N ALA A 280 41.60 -54.36 31.33
CA ALA A 280 40.80 -54.29 32.58
C ALA A 280 39.81 -53.09 32.63
N ASP A 281 38.53 -53.41 32.82
CA ASP A 281 37.40 -52.55 33.25
C ASP A 281 37.48 -52.21 34.78
N PRO A 282 36.41 -51.76 35.51
CA PRO A 282 35.31 -50.77 35.30
C PRO A 282 35.06 -49.82 36.54
N VAL A 283 33.88 -49.17 36.56
CA VAL A 283 33.05 -48.68 37.71
C VAL A 283 33.42 -47.26 38.21
N HIS A 284 32.54 -46.25 38.35
CA HIS A 284 31.25 -46.23 39.07
C HIS A 284 30.37 -45.03 38.68
N ALA A 285 29.05 -45.27 38.76
CA ALA A 285 27.95 -44.31 38.66
C ALA A 285 27.90 -43.31 39.82
N SER A 286 27.30 -42.13 39.59
CA SER A 286 26.33 -41.52 40.53
C SER A 286 25.60 -40.33 39.90
N SER A 287 24.29 -40.39 40.02
CA SER A 287 23.29 -39.33 39.90
C SER A 287 23.58 -38.08 40.72
N ASN A 288 23.15 -36.91 40.22
CA ASN A 288 22.23 -36.00 40.93
C ASN A 288 21.87 -34.77 40.07
N SER A 289 20.57 -34.55 39.89
CA SER A 289 19.99 -33.21 39.69
C SER A 289 19.88 -32.52 41.06
N PRO A 290 19.87 -31.17 41.13
CA PRO A 290 18.57 -30.52 41.31
C PRO A 290 18.42 -29.10 40.71
N THR A 291 17.16 -28.80 40.35
CA THR A 291 16.38 -27.54 40.41
C THR A 291 16.97 -26.14 40.12
N PHE A 292 16.34 -25.51 39.13
CA PHE A 292 15.78 -24.14 39.05
C PHE A 292 16.35 -23.01 39.95
N ILE A 293 16.88 -21.97 39.29
CA ILE A 293 16.89 -20.59 39.80
C ILE A 293 16.37 -19.65 38.69
N ASN A 294 15.32 -18.89 39.03
CA ASN A 294 14.83 -17.74 38.28
C ASN A 294 15.82 -16.58 38.40
N ILE A 295 16.14 -15.92 37.29
CA ILE A 295 16.71 -14.56 37.30
C ILE A 295 15.83 -13.67 36.44
N ALA A 296 15.17 -12.72 37.11
CA ALA A 296 14.59 -11.53 36.52
C ALA A 296 15.66 -10.43 36.45
N GLN A 297 15.69 -9.67 35.36
CA GLN A 297 15.94 -8.21 35.25
C GLN A 297 16.13 -7.87 33.76
N SER A 298 15.21 -7.09 33.16
CA SER A 298 15.26 -5.62 33.02
C SER A 298 16.43 -5.15 32.17
N HIS A 299 16.19 -4.54 30.99
CA HIS A 299 16.96 -3.38 30.52
C HIS A 299 16.26 -2.64 29.34
N LYS A 300 15.71 -1.48 29.70
CA LYS A 300 15.66 -0.17 29.03
C LYS A 300 15.63 -0.06 27.50
N THR A 301 14.52 0.51 27.04
CA THR A 301 14.32 1.38 25.89
C THR A 301 15.35 2.50 25.75
N ASN A 302 15.83 2.73 24.52
CA ASN A 302 16.31 4.04 24.06
C ASN A 302 15.90 4.21 22.59
N GLN A 303 14.86 4.99 22.33
CA GLN A 303 14.51 5.47 20.99
C GLN A 303 15.13 6.84 20.77
N ILE A 304 15.89 6.99 19.68
CA ILE A 304 16.28 8.29 19.14
C ILE A 304 15.36 8.57 17.96
N SER A 305 14.43 9.52 18.17
CA SER A 305 13.57 10.07 17.10
C SER A 305 14.33 11.19 16.41
N VAL A 306 14.56 11.08 15.10
CA VAL A 306 15.04 12.18 14.26
C VAL A 306 13.86 12.74 13.49
N PHE A 307 13.39 13.93 13.90
CA PHE A 307 12.44 14.74 13.14
C PHE A 307 13.20 15.51 12.06
N VAL A 308 12.86 15.30 10.78
CA VAL A 308 13.26 16.20 9.69
C VAL A 308 12.07 17.09 9.38
N SER A 309 12.22 18.36 9.77
CA SER A 309 11.28 19.45 9.49
C SER A 309 11.36 19.83 8.01
N ALA A 310 10.21 19.81 7.32
CA ALA A 310 10.05 20.36 5.99
C ALA A 310 9.60 21.83 6.12
N SER A 311 10.55 22.76 5.95
CA SER A 311 10.28 24.19 5.74
C SER A 311 11.53 24.85 5.17
N LEU A 312 11.58 25.05 3.85
CA LEU A 312 12.11 26.24 3.15
C LEU A 312 12.28 25.94 1.66
N PHE A 313 11.36 26.42 0.83
CA PHE A 313 11.68 26.79 -0.56
C PHE A 313 10.73 27.92 -0.98
N ILE A 314 11.14 29.15 -0.69
CA ILE A 314 10.67 30.35 -1.40
C ILE A 314 11.90 31.23 -1.69
N VAL A 315 11.95 31.73 -2.93
CA VAL A 315 12.77 32.81 -3.47
C VAL A 315 14.23 32.47 -3.79
N LEU A 316 14.54 32.42 -5.09
CA LEU A 316 15.47 33.38 -5.69
C LEU A 316 15.13 33.60 -7.16
N LEU A 317 14.67 34.82 -7.42
CA LEU A 317 14.65 35.49 -8.73
C LEU A 317 16.08 35.60 -9.28
N ARG A 318 16.29 35.14 -10.50
CA ARG A 318 17.07 35.80 -11.56
C ARG A 318 16.72 35.19 -12.91
#